data_AF-A0AAD5YHG3-F1
#
_entry.id   AF-A0AAD5YHG3-F1
#
_cell.length_a   1.000
_cell.length_b   1.000
_cell.length_c   1.000
_cell.angle_alpha   90.00
_cell.angle_beta   90.00
_cell.angle_gamma   90.00
#
_symmetry.space_group_name_H-M   'P 1'
#
loop_
_entity.id
_entity.type
_entity.pdbx_description
1 polymer ?
#
loop_
_entity_poly.entity_id
_entity_poly.type
_entity_poly.pdbx_seq_one_letter_code
_entity_poly.pdbx_strand_id
1 'polypeptide(L)'
;MAEPGENLQAEPLHISAALEVEQLDVNLFRSKSLWLPIRARGVFGGQVISQALVSATKCVKPEYSLHSLHCYFLLSASPAVPILYHVDRVRDGRSYATRAVRAIQNGKTVFILLCSFQRPEPWQPSYHVPMPEGVPPPEECEDVEAAYHRLSQSPEVDPGIRAYAAEYVQERKKSPFEIKNAKIETSNGSKTIMYWFRIRNMEKYEPSFQKCILSYISDSHFIGSAARTIGLHALKQGTDRLSMLSTLDHSIFFYDNDFDCGEWLLYVINSPRIRSGRGVVHGRMYTHTGVLVAVMTQEGVVRADIRDPSTSGEKAKL
;
A
#
# COMPACT_ATOMS: atom_id res chain seq x y z
N MET A 1 -9.24 -7.98 -26.92
CA MET A 1 -9.12 -6.67 -27.59
C MET A 1 -9.78 -5.67 -26.67
N ALA A 2 -9.04 -4.69 -26.15
CA ALA A 2 -9.60 -3.68 -25.25
C ALA A 2 -10.56 -2.77 -26.02
N GLU A 3 -11.70 -2.41 -25.41
CA GLU A 3 -12.66 -1.49 -26.01
C GLU A 3 -12.06 -0.07 -26.12
N PRO A 4 -12.41 0.71 -27.16
CA PRO A 4 -11.90 2.06 -27.32
C PRO A 4 -12.59 2.99 -26.32
N GLY A 5 -11.88 3.33 -25.23
CA GLY A 5 -12.35 4.31 -24.24
C GLY A 5 -11.96 4.00 -22.79
N GLU A 6 -11.42 2.82 -22.48
CA GLU A 6 -10.93 2.53 -21.14
C GLU A 6 -9.66 3.35 -20.84
N ASN A 7 -9.76 4.23 -19.85
CA ASN A 7 -8.59 4.89 -19.29
C ASN A 7 -7.71 3.83 -18.61
N LEU A 8 -6.72 3.32 -19.34
CA LEU A 8 -5.76 2.29 -18.90
C LEU A 8 -4.95 2.68 -17.65
N GLN A 9 -5.06 3.93 -17.18
CA GLN A 9 -4.37 4.48 -16.02
C GLN A 9 -5.26 4.60 -14.78
N ALA A 10 -6.53 4.19 -14.86
CA ALA A 10 -7.44 4.16 -13.72
C ALA A 10 -7.23 2.90 -12.87
N GLU A 11 -7.56 2.99 -11.58
CA GLU A 11 -7.55 1.81 -10.70
C GLU A 11 -8.54 0.75 -11.21
N PRO A 12 -8.14 -0.53 -11.34
CA PRO A 12 -9.04 -1.58 -11.81
C PRO A 12 -10.16 -1.89 -10.81
N LEU A 13 -11.37 -2.13 -11.33
CA LEU A 13 -12.56 -2.50 -10.53
C LEU A 13 -12.38 -3.81 -9.73
N HIS A 14 -11.65 -4.77 -10.31
CA HIS A 14 -11.39 -6.06 -9.68
C HIS A 14 -9.93 -6.17 -9.26
N ILE A 15 -9.71 -6.63 -8.03
CA ILE A 15 -8.36 -6.78 -7.47
C ILE A 15 -7.49 -7.73 -8.30
N SER A 16 -8.09 -8.76 -8.90
CA SER A 16 -7.40 -9.69 -9.80
C SER A 16 -6.75 -8.99 -10.98
N ALA A 17 -7.46 -8.04 -11.61
CA ALA A 17 -6.95 -7.26 -12.73
C ALA A 17 -5.81 -6.31 -12.32
N ALA A 18 -5.83 -5.79 -11.08
CA ALA A 18 -4.75 -4.98 -10.55
C ALA A 18 -3.45 -5.77 -10.33
N LEU A 19 -3.59 -7.05 -9.95
CA LEU A 19 -2.48 -7.95 -9.64
C LEU A 19 -1.98 -8.75 -10.87
N GLU A 20 -2.68 -8.65 -11.99
CA GLU A 20 -2.45 -9.52 -13.13
C GLU A 20 -1.11 -9.26 -13.83
N VAL A 21 -0.35 -10.34 -13.99
CA VAL A 21 0.89 -10.36 -14.76
C VAL A 21 0.86 -11.47 -15.81
N GLU A 22 1.31 -11.13 -17.00
CA GLU A 22 1.57 -12.06 -18.10
C GLU A 22 2.95 -12.69 -17.91
N GLN A 23 3.05 -14.00 -18.07
CA GLN A 23 4.34 -14.69 -18.05
C GLN A 23 4.95 -14.66 -19.45
N LEU A 24 6.14 -14.09 -19.58
CA LEU A 24 6.89 -14.04 -20.84
C LEU A 24 7.92 -15.17 -20.94
N ASP A 25 8.47 -15.60 -19.80
CA ASP A 25 9.45 -16.70 -19.70
C ASP A 25 9.36 -17.35 -18.29
N VAL A 26 10.15 -18.39 -18.02
CA VAL A 26 10.20 -19.17 -16.78
C VAL A 26 10.28 -18.29 -15.53
N ASN A 27 11.04 -17.19 -15.60
CA ASN A 27 11.27 -16.26 -14.50
C ASN A 27 11.06 -14.78 -14.90
N LEU A 28 10.33 -14.53 -15.99
CA LEU A 28 10.09 -13.18 -16.52
C LEU A 28 8.60 -12.94 -16.70
N PHE A 29 8.11 -11.86 -16.11
CA PHE A 29 6.70 -11.47 -16.15
C PHE A 29 6.54 -10.02 -16.59
N ARG A 30 5.35 -9.67 -17.08
CA ARG A 30 4.99 -8.32 -17.54
C ARG A 30 3.67 -7.89 -16.92
N SER A 31 3.61 -6.67 -16.38
CA SER A 31 2.36 -6.06 -15.91
C SER A 31 1.36 -5.92 -17.07
N LYS A 32 0.09 -6.24 -16.85
CA LYS A 32 -0.97 -5.99 -17.85
C LYS A 32 -1.59 -4.60 -17.74
N SER A 33 -1.82 -4.15 -16.51
CA SER A 33 -2.38 -2.84 -16.20
C SER A 33 -1.53 -2.15 -15.14
N LEU A 34 -1.50 -0.82 -15.18
CA LEU A 34 -0.81 0.02 -14.22
C LEU A 34 -1.66 1.26 -13.99
N TRP A 35 -1.95 1.58 -12.73
CA TRP A 35 -2.75 2.76 -12.41
C TRP A 35 -1.91 3.84 -11.73
N LEU A 36 -2.25 5.09 -12.03
CA LEU A 36 -1.59 6.27 -11.49
C LEU A 36 -2.59 7.03 -10.60
N PRO A 37 -2.37 7.09 -9.28
CA PRO A 37 -3.25 7.85 -8.41
C PRO A 37 -3.27 9.34 -8.74
N ILE A 38 -4.40 10.00 -8.47
CA ILE A 38 -4.53 11.44 -8.66
C ILE A 38 -3.41 12.18 -7.95
N ARG A 39 -2.75 13.09 -8.68
CA ARG A 39 -1.66 13.94 -8.16
C ARG A 39 -0.43 13.15 -7.66
N ALA A 40 -0.35 11.84 -7.91
CA ALA A 40 0.85 11.05 -7.69
C ALA A 40 1.86 11.25 -8.83
N ARG A 41 3.12 10.87 -8.58
CA ARG A 41 4.21 10.98 -9.56
C ARG A 41 4.50 9.69 -10.32
N GLY A 42 3.95 8.57 -9.86
CA GLY A 42 4.18 7.26 -10.45
C GLY A 42 3.12 6.26 -10.04
N VAL A 43 3.19 5.08 -10.64
CA VAL A 43 2.28 3.96 -10.39
C VAL A 43 2.15 3.69 -8.89
N PHE A 44 0.95 3.32 -8.46
CA PHE A 44 0.67 2.97 -7.07
C PHE A 44 1.62 1.86 -6.56
N GLY A 45 2.27 2.12 -5.41
CA GLY A 45 3.31 1.24 -4.89
C GLY A 45 2.80 -0.15 -4.52
N GLY A 46 1.62 -0.24 -3.91
CA GLY A 46 0.94 -1.50 -3.62
C GLY A 46 0.74 -2.38 -4.86
N GLN A 47 0.46 -1.78 -6.02
CA GLN A 47 0.36 -2.53 -7.28
C GLN A 47 1.70 -3.14 -7.69
N VAL A 48 2.78 -2.37 -7.59
CA VAL A 48 4.14 -2.83 -7.93
C VAL A 48 4.59 -3.95 -6.99
N ILE A 49 4.31 -3.84 -5.69
CA ILE A 49 4.59 -4.87 -4.68
C ILE A 49 3.83 -6.15 -5.03
N SER A 50 2.51 -6.05 -5.21
CA SER A 50 1.68 -7.24 -5.41
C SER A 50 1.98 -7.95 -6.73
N GLN A 51 2.20 -7.23 -7.84
CA GLN A 51 2.61 -7.84 -9.11
C GLN A 51 3.98 -8.53 -9.00
N ALA A 52 4.92 -7.96 -8.25
CA ALA A 52 6.21 -8.60 -7.97
C ALA A 52 6.04 -9.88 -7.13
N LEU A 53 5.16 -9.87 -6.12
CA LEU A 53 4.86 -11.05 -5.32
C LEU A 53 4.14 -12.15 -6.11
N VAL A 54 3.18 -11.79 -6.98
CA VAL A 54 2.51 -12.75 -7.87
C VAL A 54 3.55 -13.42 -8.77
N SER A 55 4.48 -12.63 -9.32
CA SER A 55 5.60 -13.13 -10.13
C SER A 55 6.50 -14.08 -9.33
N ALA A 56 6.90 -13.69 -8.12
CA ALA A 56 7.72 -14.55 -7.25
C ALA A 56 7.00 -15.86 -6.85
N THR A 57 5.72 -15.78 -6.52
CA THR A 57 4.89 -16.92 -6.11
C THR A 57 4.75 -17.95 -7.22
N LYS A 58 4.59 -17.51 -8.48
CA LYS A 58 4.60 -18.39 -9.66
C LYS A 58 5.93 -19.15 -9.86
N CYS A 59 7.01 -18.69 -9.24
CA CYS A 59 8.33 -19.34 -9.29
C CYS A 59 8.63 -20.21 -8.05
N VAL A 60 7.65 -20.51 -7.20
CA VAL A 60 7.81 -21.29 -5.97
C VAL A 60 6.87 -22.51 -5.98
N LYS A 61 7.26 -23.61 -5.34
CA LYS A 61 6.40 -24.81 -5.22
C LYS A 61 5.18 -24.50 -4.33
N PRO A 62 4.01 -25.09 -4.61
CA PRO A 62 2.76 -24.79 -3.88
C PRO A 62 2.78 -25.16 -2.39
N GLU A 63 3.73 -26.02 -1.96
CA GLU A 63 3.92 -26.39 -0.55
C GLU A 63 4.53 -25.28 0.32
N TYR A 64 5.04 -24.19 -0.29
CA TYR A 64 5.56 -23.03 0.44
C TYR A 64 4.57 -21.87 0.39
N SER A 65 4.39 -21.21 1.53
CA SER A 65 3.60 -19.99 1.65
C SER A 65 4.49 -18.78 1.90
N LEU A 66 4.13 -17.63 1.32
CA LEU A 66 4.81 -16.35 1.54
C LEU A 66 4.74 -15.98 3.03
N HIS A 67 5.88 -15.69 3.66
CA HIS A 67 5.89 -15.27 5.07
C HIS A 67 6.58 -13.91 5.28
N SER A 68 7.39 -13.44 4.33
CA SER A 68 7.89 -12.07 4.40
C SER A 68 8.28 -11.48 3.05
N LEU A 69 8.30 -10.15 3.00
CA LEU A 69 8.91 -9.37 1.93
C LEU A 69 9.63 -8.15 2.49
N HIS A 70 10.63 -7.70 1.74
CA HIS A 70 11.30 -6.42 1.88
C HIS A 70 11.51 -5.82 0.49
N CYS A 71 11.19 -4.56 0.29
CA CYS A 71 11.36 -3.92 -1.01
C CYS A 71 11.83 -2.48 -0.92
N TYR A 72 12.40 -1.98 -2.02
CA TYR A 72 12.77 -0.58 -2.19
C TYR A 72 12.20 -0.03 -3.49
N PHE A 73 11.64 1.18 -3.41
CA PHE A 73 11.22 1.99 -4.55
C PHE A 73 12.37 2.89 -4.96
N LEU A 74 12.91 2.67 -6.16
CA LEU A 74 14.10 3.35 -6.65
C LEU A 74 13.76 4.53 -7.56
N LEU A 75 12.75 4.37 -8.41
CA LEU A 75 12.30 5.37 -9.38
C LEU A 75 10.78 5.34 -9.50
N SER A 76 10.17 6.47 -9.87
CA SER A 76 8.75 6.52 -10.20
C SER A 76 8.49 5.73 -11.48
N ALA A 77 7.70 4.66 -11.39
CA ALA A 77 7.25 3.92 -12.55
C ALA A 77 6.17 4.71 -13.31
N SER A 78 6.25 4.69 -14.65
CA SER A 78 5.23 5.28 -15.52
C SER A 78 4.07 4.31 -15.75
N PRO A 79 2.80 4.75 -15.76
CA PRO A 79 1.68 3.90 -16.17
C PRO A 79 1.63 3.65 -17.69
N ALA A 80 2.39 4.41 -18.49
CA ALA A 80 2.32 4.36 -19.95
C ALA A 80 3.11 3.21 -20.58
N VAL A 81 4.01 2.57 -19.82
CA VAL A 81 4.85 1.46 -20.29
C VAL A 81 4.76 0.32 -19.29
N PRO A 82 4.57 -0.94 -19.71
CA PRO A 82 4.55 -2.06 -18.79
C PRO A 82 5.84 -2.18 -17.96
N ILE A 83 5.72 -2.71 -16.75
CA ILE A 83 6.83 -3.11 -15.90
C ILE A 83 7.16 -4.57 -16.21
N LEU A 84 8.45 -4.86 -16.40
CA LEU A 84 8.98 -6.22 -16.47
C LEU A 84 9.47 -6.66 -15.09
N TYR A 85 8.99 -7.80 -14.60
CA TYR A 85 9.41 -8.40 -13.33
C TYR A 85 10.32 -9.60 -13.61
N HIS A 86 11.61 -9.45 -13.31
CA HIS A 86 12.59 -10.52 -13.39
C HIS A 86 12.77 -11.18 -12.03
N VAL A 87 12.52 -12.49 -11.95
CA VAL A 87 12.57 -13.26 -10.71
C VAL A 87 13.86 -14.08 -10.64
N ASP A 88 14.67 -13.83 -9.63
CA ASP A 88 15.86 -14.64 -9.33
C ASP A 88 15.53 -15.66 -8.24
N ARG A 89 15.80 -16.95 -8.52
CA ARG A 89 15.65 -18.05 -7.56
C ARG A 89 16.88 -18.11 -6.65
N VAL A 90 16.91 -17.22 -5.65
CA VAL A 90 18.06 -17.05 -4.75
C VAL A 90 18.38 -18.33 -3.99
N ARG A 91 17.35 -19.04 -3.48
CA ARG A 91 17.53 -20.28 -2.73
C ARG A 91 16.28 -21.14 -2.77
N ASP A 92 16.46 -22.45 -2.92
CA ASP A 92 15.45 -23.49 -2.67
C ASP A 92 15.97 -24.46 -1.61
N GLY A 93 15.58 -24.22 -0.35
CA GLY A 93 15.89 -25.10 0.77
C GLY A 93 14.77 -26.10 1.06
N ARG A 94 14.95 -26.93 2.11
CA ARG A 94 13.93 -27.91 2.53
C ARG A 94 12.69 -27.27 3.16
N SER A 95 12.89 -26.22 3.95
CA SER A 95 11.82 -25.54 4.71
C SER A 95 11.54 -24.13 4.22
N TYR A 96 12.53 -23.49 3.58
CA TYR A 96 12.46 -22.12 3.11
C TYR A 96 12.88 -21.99 1.64
N ALA A 97 12.19 -21.14 0.90
CA ALA A 97 12.56 -20.71 -0.44
C ALA A 97 12.65 -19.17 -0.48
N THR A 98 13.62 -18.64 -1.23
CA THR A 98 13.86 -17.19 -1.33
C THR A 98 13.83 -16.78 -2.78
N ARG A 99 13.15 -15.66 -3.07
CA ARG A 99 13.09 -15.04 -4.40
C ARG A 99 13.49 -13.58 -4.30
N ALA A 100 14.28 -13.12 -5.26
CA ALA A 100 14.49 -11.69 -5.50
C ALA A 100 13.75 -11.30 -6.78
N VAL A 101 13.14 -10.12 -6.81
CA VAL A 101 12.42 -9.61 -7.97
C VAL A 101 12.96 -8.23 -8.31
N ARG A 102 13.35 -8.04 -9.57
CA ARG A 102 13.70 -6.74 -10.12
C ARG A 102 12.60 -6.29 -11.07
N ALA A 103 11.98 -5.16 -10.77
CA ALA A 103 11.02 -4.49 -11.63
C ALA A 103 11.77 -3.49 -12.52
N ILE A 104 11.64 -3.65 -13.83
CA ILE A 104 12.41 -2.93 -14.84
C ILE A 104 11.45 -2.21 -15.78
N GLN A 105 11.73 -0.95 -16.06
CA GLN A 105 11.02 -0.15 -17.05
C GLN A 105 12.05 0.68 -17.85
N ASN A 106 11.96 0.66 -19.18
CA ASN A 106 12.90 1.35 -20.07
C ASN A 106 14.38 1.05 -19.76
N GLY A 107 14.68 -0.22 -19.44
CA GLY A 107 16.04 -0.68 -19.10
C GLY A 107 16.54 -0.22 -17.72
N LYS A 108 15.73 0.45 -16.90
CA LYS A 108 16.08 0.92 -15.55
C LYS A 108 15.32 0.13 -14.50
N THR A 109 16.01 -0.28 -13.44
CA THR A 109 15.38 -0.86 -12.26
C THR A 109 14.61 0.23 -11.52
N VAL A 110 13.28 0.09 -11.45
CA VAL A 110 12.40 1.04 -10.75
C VAL A 110 12.06 0.57 -9.33
N PHE A 111 12.13 -0.74 -9.08
CA PHE A 111 11.80 -1.35 -7.81
C PHE A 111 12.54 -2.69 -7.64
N ILE A 112 12.91 -3.01 -6.41
CA ILE A 112 13.51 -4.30 -6.03
C ILE A 112 12.76 -4.89 -4.84
N LEU A 113 12.59 -6.21 -4.83
CA LEU A 113 11.97 -6.93 -3.74
C LEU A 113 12.74 -8.22 -3.44
N LEU A 114 12.88 -8.54 -2.15
CA LEU A 114 13.32 -9.83 -1.66
C LEU A 114 12.19 -10.42 -0.82
N CYS A 115 11.72 -11.62 -1.15
CA CYS A 115 10.71 -12.31 -0.38
C CYS A 115 11.12 -13.73 -0.02
N SER A 116 10.54 -14.20 1.08
CA SER A 116 10.81 -15.52 1.63
C SER A 116 9.51 -16.28 1.82
N PHE A 117 9.58 -17.57 1.51
CA PHE A 117 8.48 -18.52 1.57
C PHE A 117 8.87 -19.67 2.50
N GLN A 118 7.92 -20.20 3.25
CA GLN A 118 8.11 -21.26 4.23
C GLN A 118 7.05 -22.33 4.05
N ARG A 119 7.41 -23.60 4.25
CA ARG A 119 6.41 -24.66 4.44
C ARG A 119 5.71 -24.46 5.79
N PRO A 120 4.38 -24.25 5.85
CA PRO A 120 3.69 -23.93 7.10
C PRO A 120 3.91 -25.01 8.20
N GLU A 121 4.09 -24.56 9.44
CA GLU A 121 4.30 -25.41 10.62
C GLU A 121 3.26 -25.10 11.71
N PRO A 122 1.96 -25.40 11.49
CA PRO A 122 0.85 -24.93 12.35
C PRO A 122 0.86 -25.52 13.78
N TRP A 123 1.69 -26.52 14.06
CA TRP A 123 1.83 -27.12 15.39
C TRP A 123 2.77 -26.33 16.32
N GLN A 124 3.44 -25.29 15.82
CA GLN A 124 4.35 -24.47 16.62
C GLN A 124 3.57 -23.53 17.55
N PRO A 125 4.16 -23.13 18.70
CA PRO A 125 3.54 -22.17 19.61
C PRO A 125 3.28 -20.82 18.93
N SER A 126 2.18 -20.16 19.32
CA SER A 126 1.79 -18.86 18.78
C SER A 126 1.52 -17.83 19.89
N TYR A 127 1.79 -16.58 19.57
CA TYR A 127 1.45 -15.41 20.38
C TYR A 127 1.31 -14.21 19.44
N HIS A 128 0.31 -13.37 19.68
CA HIS A 128 0.24 -12.05 19.11
C HIS A 128 -0.29 -11.04 20.12
N VAL A 129 0.04 -9.77 19.91
CA VAL A 129 -0.56 -8.69 20.69
C VAL A 129 -2.05 -8.58 20.35
N PRO A 130 -2.95 -8.34 21.32
CA PRO A 130 -4.38 -8.25 21.05
C PRO A 130 -4.72 -7.05 20.15
N MET A 131 -5.87 -7.14 19.48
CA MET A 131 -6.45 -5.99 18.77
C MET A 131 -6.75 -4.85 19.77
N PRO A 132 -6.55 -3.56 19.40
CA PRO A 132 -6.85 -2.45 20.30
C PRO A 132 -8.31 -2.42 20.76
N GLU A 133 -8.52 -2.03 22.01
CA GLU A 133 -9.86 -1.92 22.61
C GLU A 133 -10.61 -0.65 22.14
N GLY A 134 -11.95 -0.72 22.20
CA GLY A 134 -12.83 0.41 21.89
C GLY A 134 -12.71 0.90 20.45
N VAL A 135 -12.32 0.03 19.52
CA VAL A 135 -12.41 0.28 18.08
C VAL A 135 -13.85 0.01 17.65
N PRO A 136 -14.56 1.00 17.07
CA PRO A 136 -15.92 0.78 16.60
C PRO A 136 -15.95 -0.27 15.47
N PRO A 137 -17.01 -1.07 15.38
CA PRO A 137 -17.18 -2.04 14.31
C PRO A 137 -17.31 -1.31 12.95
N PRO A 138 -16.95 -1.96 11.83
CA PRO A 138 -16.99 -1.35 10.50
C PRO A 138 -18.34 -0.71 10.14
N GLU A 139 -19.45 -1.26 10.61
CA GLU A 139 -20.81 -0.78 10.32
C GLU A 139 -21.09 0.62 10.91
N GLU A 140 -20.41 0.98 11.99
CA GLU A 140 -20.53 2.28 12.66
C GLU A 140 -19.52 3.32 12.14
N CYS A 141 -18.59 2.91 11.28
CA CYS A 141 -17.51 3.75 10.78
C CYS A 141 -17.89 4.46 9.47
N GLU A 142 -17.60 5.78 9.39
CA GLU A 142 -17.77 6.57 8.17
C GLU A 142 -16.80 6.09 7.09
N ASP A 143 -17.34 5.81 5.89
CA ASP A 143 -16.53 5.54 4.70
C ASP A 143 -15.65 6.75 4.37
N VAL A 144 -14.36 6.49 4.08
CA VAL A 144 -13.43 7.55 3.66
C VAL A 144 -13.98 8.26 2.41
N GLU A 145 -14.55 7.50 1.47
CA GLU A 145 -15.19 8.05 0.27
C GLU A 145 -16.36 8.99 0.61
N ALA A 146 -17.21 8.64 1.59
CA ALA A 146 -18.32 9.48 2.04
C ALA A 146 -17.83 10.78 2.70
N ALA A 147 -16.77 10.71 3.51
CA ALA A 147 -16.14 11.88 4.12
C ALA A 147 -15.61 12.85 3.04
N TYR A 148 -14.94 12.34 2.00
CA TYR A 148 -14.51 13.16 0.86
C TYR A 148 -15.67 13.69 0.03
N HIS A 149 -16.74 12.91 -0.17
CA HIS A 149 -17.93 13.39 -0.85
C HIS A 149 -18.55 14.60 -0.11
N ARG A 150 -18.69 14.52 1.21
CA ARG A 150 -19.15 15.65 2.05
C ARG A 150 -18.25 16.87 1.93
N LEU A 151 -16.92 16.69 1.94
CA LEU A 151 -15.97 17.79 1.72
C LEU A 151 -16.13 18.42 0.33
N SER A 152 -16.37 17.62 -0.72
CA SER A 152 -16.52 18.12 -2.09
C SER A 152 -17.76 19.03 -2.28
N GLN A 153 -18.79 18.83 -1.45
CA GLN A 153 -20.05 19.57 -1.51
C GLN A 153 -20.14 20.73 -0.49
N SER A 154 -19.18 20.86 0.43
CA SER A 154 -19.25 21.85 1.50
C SER A 154 -18.83 23.25 1.02
N PRO A 155 -19.73 24.24 0.95
CA PRO A 155 -19.40 25.57 0.42
C PRO A 155 -18.39 26.34 1.27
N GLU A 156 -18.25 25.98 2.55
CA GLU A 156 -17.33 26.60 3.52
C GLU A 156 -15.87 26.16 3.33
N VAL A 157 -15.65 25.08 2.57
CA VAL A 157 -14.33 24.51 2.32
C VAL A 157 -13.68 25.19 1.11
N ASP A 158 -12.37 25.44 1.16
CA ASP A 158 -11.59 26.03 0.07
C ASP A 158 -11.86 25.34 -1.29
N PRO A 159 -12.01 26.10 -2.41
CA PRO A 159 -12.33 25.53 -3.71
C PRO A 159 -11.34 24.46 -4.20
N GLY A 160 -10.04 24.62 -3.92
CA GLY A 160 -9.02 23.64 -4.28
C GLY A 160 -9.14 22.33 -3.50
N ILE A 161 -9.58 22.41 -2.24
CA ILE A 161 -9.90 21.25 -1.40
C ILE A 161 -11.12 20.53 -1.94
N ARG A 162 -12.18 21.26 -2.30
CA ARG A 162 -13.39 20.66 -2.88
C ARG A 162 -13.10 19.95 -4.20
N ALA A 163 -12.31 20.58 -5.07
CA ALA A 163 -11.90 20.00 -6.34
C ALA A 163 -11.10 18.70 -6.14
N TYR A 164 -10.12 18.72 -5.23
CA TYR A 164 -9.38 17.50 -4.87
C TYR A 164 -10.29 16.40 -4.31
N ALA A 165 -11.22 16.75 -3.43
CA ALA A 165 -12.15 15.80 -2.85
C ALA A 165 -13.07 15.19 -3.92
N ALA A 166 -13.53 15.98 -4.88
CA ALA A 166 -14.32 15.49 -6.01
C ALA A 166 -13.51 14.54 -6.91
N GLU A 167 -12.26 14.89 -7.24
CA GLU A 167 -11.33 14.02 -7.98
C GLU A 167 -11.15 12.67 -7.26
N TYR A 168 -10.90 12.71 -5.94
CA TYR A 168 -10.71 11.53 -5.12
C TYR A 168 -11.95 10.62 -5.12
N VAL A 169 -13.15 11.19 -4.96
CA VAL A 169 -14.40 10.41 -5.01
C VAL A 169 -14.56 9.71 -6.37
N GLN A 170 -14.27 10.38 -7.49
CA GLN A 170 -14.38 9.74 -8.80
C GLN A 170 -13.37 8.60 -8.99
N GLU A 171 -12.14 8.75 -8.49
CA GLU A 171 -11.14 7.68 -8.49
C GLU A 171 -11.61 6.49 -7.66
N ARG A 172 -12.05 6.73 -6.40
CA ARG A 172 -12.40 5.67 -5.45
C ARG A 172 -13.66 4.88 -5.80
N LYS A 173 -14.58 5.44 -6.61
CA LYS A 173 -15.74 4.68 -7.14
C LYS A 173 -15.35 3.41 -7.89
N LYS A 174 -14.17 3.40 -8.53
CA LYS A 174 -13.66 2.25 -9.28
C LYS A 174 -12.66 1.40 -8.50
N SER A 175 -12.39 1.75 -7.25
CA SER A 175 -11.43 1.02 -6.44
C SER A 175 -11.92 -0.41 -6.16
N PRO A 176 -11.02 -1.41 -6.19
CA PRO A 176 -11.35 -2.79 -5.85
C PRO A 176 -11.49 -2.99 -4.34
N PHE A 177 -11.25 -1.96 -3.53
CA PHE A 177 -11.36 -2.01 -2.08
C PHE A 177 -12.00 -0.76 -1.49
N GLU A 178 -12.51 -0.87 -0.29
CA GLU A 178 -13.11 0.22 0.48
C GLU A 178 -12.37 0.43 1.80
N ILE A 179 -12.50 1.64 2.32
CA ILE A 179 -11.79 2.11 3.51
C ILE A 179 -12.77 2.86 4.40
N LYS A 180 -12.81 2.52 5.68
CA LYS A 180 -13.55 3.26 6.70
C LYS A 180 -12.64 3.84 7.77
N ASN A 181 -12.95 5.03 8.24
CA ASN A 181 -12.23 5.64 9.37
C ASN A 181 -12.68 4.98 10.67
N ALA A 182 -11.82 4.17 11.30
CA ALA A 182 -12.19 3.44 12.50
C ALA A 182 -12.00 4.29 13.75
N LYS A 183 -10.76 4.70 14.05
CA LYS A 183 -10.43 5.44 15.26
C LYS A 183 -9.12 6.18 15.10
N ILE A 184 -9.02 7.34 15.74
CA ILE A 184 -7.74 7.99 16.01
C ILE A 184 -7.59 8.05 17.51
N GLU A 185 -6.56 7.38 18.02
CA GLU A 185 -6.27 7.36 19.45
C GLU A 185 -5.01 8.20 19.72
N THR A 186 -5.11 9.10 20.69
CA THR A 186 -3.96 9.85 21.20
C THR A 186 -3.72 9.45 22.63
N SER A 187 -2.55 8.87 22.91
CA SER A 187 -2.16 8.41 24.25
C SER A 187 -0.68 8.68 24.46
N ASN A 188 -0.34 9.28 25.61
CA ASN A 188 1.04 9.62 26.00
C ASN A 188 1.84 10.36 24.90
N GLY A 189 1.18 11.25 24.15
CA GLY A 189 1.79 12.01 23.05
C GLY A 189 1.98 11.22 21.75
N SER A 190 1.67 9.92 21.71
CA SER A 190 1.64 9.11 20.50
C SER A 190 0.26 9.16 19.84
N LYS A 191 0.22 9.17 18.50
CA LYS A 191 -1.00 9.05 17.71
C LYS A 191 -1.02 7.71 16.99
N THR A 192 -2.11 6.98 17.18
CA THR A 192 -2.43 5.75 16.45
C THR A 192 -3.64 6.01 15.57
N ILE A 193 -3.51 5.76 14.28
CA ILE A 193 -4.57 5.94 13.28
C ILE A 193 -5.02 4.55 12.83
N MET A 194 -6.33 4.32 12.82
CA MET A 194 -6.90 3.01 12.52
C MET A 194 -7.94 3.13 11.42
N TYR A 195 -7.90 2.19 10.48
CA TYR A 195 -8.85 2.09 9.37
C TYR A 195 -9.34 0.66 9.21
N TRP A 196 -10.57 0.50 8.74
CA TRP A 196 -11.04 -0.79 8.24
C TRP A 196 -10.84 -0.85 6.72
N PHE A 197 -10.31 -1.97 6.24
CA PHE A 197 -10.12 -2.26 4.81
C PHE A 197 -10.89 -3.53 4.42
N ARG A 198 -11.46 -3.53 3.22
CA ARG A 198 -12.11 -4.71 2.63
C ARG A 198 -12.08 -4.64 1.11
N ILE A 199 -11.84 -5.76 0.44
CA ILE A 199 -11.96 -5.89 -1.02
C ILE A 199 -13.44 -5.99 -1.40
N ARG A 200 -13.84 -5.20 -2.41
CA ARG A 200 -15.18 -5.23 -2.98
C ARG A 200 -15.32 -6.44 -3.90
N ASN A 201 -16.52 -7.05 -3.91
CA ASN A 201 -16.90 -8.10 -4.87
C ASN A 201 -15.85 -9.22 -5.00
N MET A 202 -15.29 -9.66 -3.87
CA MET A 202 -14.19 -10.61 -3.90
C MET A 202 -14.66 -12.00 -4.34
N GLU A 203 -13.95 -12.59 -5.28
CA GLU A 203 -14.02 -14.02 -5.57
C GLU A 203 -13.22 -14.80 -4.52
N LYS A 204 -13.52 -16.09 -4.35
CA LYS A 204 -12.74 -16.93 -3.44
C LYS A 204 -11.35 -17.19 -4.02
N TYR A 205 -10.32 -16.63 -3.39
CA TYR A 205 -8.93 -16.79 -3.79
C TYR A 205 -8.16 -17.73 -2.86
N GLU A 206 -7.15 -18.40 -3.41
CA GLU A 206 -6.20 -19.22 -2.64
C GLU A 206 -5.40 -18.37 -1.64
N PRO A 207 -4.95 -18.93 -0.51
CA PRO A 207 -4.21 -18.20 0.54
C PRO A 207 -2.98 -17.41 0.03
N SER A 208 -2.27 -17.95 -0.96
CA SER A 208 -1.09 -17.28 -1.54
C SER A 208 -1.47 -15.97 -2.25
N PHE A 209 -2.66 -15.93 -2.85
CA PHE A 209 -3.18 -14.74 -3.52
C PHE A 209 -3.75 -13.74 -2.51
N GLN A 210 -4.38 -14.19 -1.41
CA GLN A 210 -4.80 -13.32 -0.30
C GLN A 210 -3.64 -12.48 0.27
N LYS A 211 -2.44 -13.05 0.41
CA LYS A 211 -1.25 -12.29 0.84
C LYS A 211 -0.75 -11.27 -0.19
N CYS A 212 -0.87 -11.60 -1.48
CA CYS A 212 -0.58 -10.64 -2.56
C CYS A 212 -1.59 -9.47 -2.53
N ILE A 213 -2.86 -9.75 -2.25
CA ILE A 213 -3.92 -8.75 -2.08
C ILE A 213 -3.68 -7.90 -0.84
N LEU A 214 -3.34 -8.51 0.30
CA LEU A 214 -3.00 -7.78 1.53
C LEU A 214 -1.86 -6.79 1.28
N SER A 215 -0.85 -7.20 0.51
CA SER A 215 0.28 -6.35 0.12
C SER A 215 -0.11 -5.18 -0.79
N TYR A 216 -1.25 -5.28 -1.50
CA TYR A 216 -1.77 -4.20 -2.33
C TYR A 216 -2.38 -3.11 -1.45
N ILE A 217 -3.26 -3.53 -0.52
CA ILE A 217 -3.96 -2.62 0.39
C ILE A 217 -3.02 -2.04 1.47
N SER A 218 -1.94 -2.73 1.81
CA SER A 218 -0.97 -2.31 2.85
C SER A 218 -0.23 -1.02 2.55
N ASP A 219 -0.09 -0.63 1.27
CA ASP A 219 0.54 0.62 0.86
C ASP A 219 -0.47 1.80 0.79
N SER A 220 -1.77 1.54 1.03
CA SER A 220 -2.79 2.58 1.10
C SER A 220 -2.89 3.19 2.50
N HIS A 221 -2.92 4.52 2.58
CA HIS A 221 -3.03 5.28 3.83
C HIS A 221 -1.90 5.03 4.87
N PHE A 222 -0.80 4.38 4.46
CA PHE A 222 0.28 4.03 5.39
C PHE A 222 1.25 5.18 5.65
N ILE A 223 2.15 5.51 4.72
CA ILE A 223 3.13 6.61 4.92
C ILE A 223 2.47 7.97 5.15
N GLY A 224 1.28 8.19 4.58
CA GLY A 224 0.47 9.39 4.85
C GLY A 224 0.14 9.58 6.34
N SER A 225 0.14 8.50 7.13
CA SER A 225 -0.06 8.57 8.58
C SER A 225 1.10 9.28 9.29
N ALA A 226 2.34 9.20 8.80
CA ALA A 226 3.44 10.00 9.36
C ALA A 226 3.21 11.50 9.20
N ALA A 227 2.72 11.93 8.03
CA ALA A 227 2.36 13.33 7.79
C ALA A 227 1.21 13.77 8.71
N ARG A 228 0.15 12.96 8.84
CA ARG A 228 -0.97 13.24 9.77
C ARG A 228 -0.53 13.37 11.21
N THR A 229 0.43 12.56 11.67
CA THR A 229 0.92 12.61 13.06
C THR A 229 1.42 14.00 13.44
N ILE A 230 2.19 14.64 12.55
CA ILE A 230 2.74 15.99 12.74
C ILE A 230 1.88 17.11 12.13
N GLY A 231 0.65 16.80 11.71
CA GLY A 231 -0.29 17.80 11.21
C GLY A 231 -0.02 18.33 9.80
N LEU A 232 0.86 17.68 9.04
CA LEU A 232 1.09 18.01 7.62
C LEU A 232 -0.05 17.46 6.75
N HIS A 233 -0.46 18.26 5.77
CA HIS A 233 -1.49 17.85 4.82
C HIS A 233 -1.25 18.46 3.44
N ALA A 234 -1.54 17.71 2.37
CA ALA A 234 -1.31 18.16 0.99
C ALA A 234 -2.10 19.42 0.62
N LEU A 235 -3.22 19.64 1.32
CA LEU A 235 -4.14 20.76 1.06
C LEU A 235 -3.95 21.95 2.00
N LYS A 236 -3.10 21.84 3.02
CA LYS A 236 -2.77 22.99 3.87
C LYS A 236 -1.87 23.97 3.12
N GLN A 237 -1.82 25.22 3.59
CA GLN A 237 -0.91 26.25 3.09
C GLN A 237 0.21 26.53 4.12
N GLY A 238 1.28 27.18 3.67
CA GLY A 238 2.41 27.56 4.53
C GLY A 238 3.20 26.35 5.03
N THR A 239 3.76 26.47 6.24
CA THR A 239 4.69 25.49 6.82
C THR A 239 4.05 24.13 7.11
N ASP A 240 2.73 24.06 7.19
CA ASP A 240 1.99 22.81 7.42
C ASP A 240 1.63 22.08 6.11
N ARG A 241 1.97 22.66 4.96
CA ARG A 241 1.74 22.02 3.66
C ARG A 241 2.68 20.84 3.47
N LEU A 242 2.13 19.69 3.11
CA LEU A 242 2.92 18.54 2.66
C LEU A 242 3.40 18.79 1.21
N SER A 243 4.70 19.02 1.04
CA SER A 243 5.31 19.31 -0.27
C SER A 243 5.70 18.05 -1.04
N MET A 244 6.12 17.00 -0.32
CA MET A 244 6.48 15.73 -0.92
C MET A 244 6.15 14.57 0.02
N LEU A 245 5.49 13.56 -0.56
CA LEU A 245 5.22 12.28 0.06
C LEU A 245 5.63 11.19 -0.95
N SER A 246 6.53 10.30 -0.57
CA SER A 246 6.95 9.18 -1.41
C SER A 246 7.40 8.01 -0.55
N THR A 247 6.98 6.81 -0.89
CA THR A 247 7.50 5.58 -0.27
C THR A 247 8.96 5.35 -0.67
N LEU A 248 9.80 4.92 0.27
CA LEU A 248 11.19 4.52 0.01
C LEU A 248 11.33 3.00 0.07
N ASP A 249 10.76 2.38 1.08
CA ASP A 249 10.74 0.93 1.28
C ASP A 249 9.37 0.45 1.79
N HIS A 250 9.14 -0.86 1.76
CA HIS A 250 8.00 -1.49 2.42
C HIS A 250 8.40 -2.91 2.84
N SER A 251 8.05 -3.30 4.05
CA SER A 251 8.30 -4.64 4.57
C SER A 251 7.05 -5.20 5.24
N ILE A 252 6.74 -6.46 4.95
CA ILE A 252 5.61 -7.18 5.53
C ILE A 252 6.07 -8.53 6.03
N PHE A 253 5.58 -8.92 7.20
CA PHE A 253 5.67 -10.25 7.77
C PHE A 253 4.25 -10.81 7.92
N PHE A 254 3.99 -11.97 7.31
CA PHE A 254 2.70 -12.65 7.32
C PHE A 254 2.78 -13.85 8.27
N TYR A 255 1.81 -13.97 9.16
CA TYR A 255 1.77 -15.06 10.15
C TYR A 255 0.64 -16.05 9.89
N ASP A 256 -0.46 -15.60 9.28
CA ASP A 256 -1.61 -16.46 8.98
C ASP A 256 -1.77 -16.73 7.48
N ASN A 257 -2.36 -17.89 7.18
CA ASN A 257 -2.82 -18.24 5.83
C ASN A 257 -4.35 -18.27 5.73
N ASP A 258 -5.04 -18.22 6.87
CA ASP A 258 -6.48 -18.35 6.98
C ASP A 258 -7.10 -16.98 7.27
N PHE A 259 -7.07 -16.12 6.26
CA PHE A 259 -7.76 -14.84 6.28
C PHE A 259 -8.26 -14.53 4.88
N ASP A 260 -9.32 -13.73 4.83
CA ASP A 260 -9.94 -13.29 3.60
C ASP A 260 -9.94 -11.76 3.54
N CYS A 261 -9.26 -11.16 2.56
CA CYS A 261 -9.33 -9.70 2.39
C CYS A 261 -10.71 -9.22 1.90
N GLY A 262 -11.64 -10.13 1.56
CA GLY A 262 -13.04 -9.85 1.30
C GLY A 262 -13.84 -9.65 2.59
N GLU A 263 -13.25 -9.99 3.73
CA GLU A 263 -13.72 -9.58 5.05
C GLU A 263 -12.99 -8.31 5.53
N TRP A 264 -13.53 -7.69 6.58
CA TRP A 264 -12.93 -6.50 7.16
C TRP A 264 -11.62 -6.82 7.88
N LEU A 265 -10.57 -6.09 7.52
CA LEU A 265 -9.27 -6.08 8.19
C LEU A 265 -9.06 -4.73 8.89
N LEU A 266 -8.79 -4.75 10.18
CA LEU A 266 -8.42 -3.55 10.94
C LEU A 266 -6.94 -3.27 10.73
N TYR A 267 -6.63 -2.11 10.18
CA TYR A 267 -5.27 -1.66 9.97
C TYR A 267 -4.90 -0.59 11.00
N VAL A 268 -4.03 -0.95 11.94
CA VAL A 268 -3.56 -0.10 13.05
C VAL A 268 -2.18 0.46 12.72
N ILE A 269 -2.07 1.79 12.61
CA ILE A 269 -0.87 2.47 12.13
C ILE A 269 -0.38 3.50 13.17
N ASN A 270 0.92 3.53 13.44
CA ASN A 270 1.56 4.60 14.20
C ASN A 270 2.87 5.04 13.55
N SER A 271 3.27 6.29 13.78
CA SER A 271 4.56 6.81 13.31
C SER A 271 5.42 7.19 14.51
N PRO A 272 6.46 6.41 14.84
CA PRO A 272 7.29 6.68 16.01
C PRO A 272 8.31 7.81 15.77
N ARG A 273 8.64 8.14 14.52
CA ARG A 273 9.66 9.15 14.20
C ARG A 273 9.45 9.81 12.85
N ILE A 274 9.56 11.14 12.85
CA ILE A 274 9.66 11.98 11.65
C ILE A 274 10.82 12.95 11.85
N ARG A 275 11.80 12.96 10.94
CA ARG A 275 12.95 13.88 10.97
C ARG A 275 13.65 13.90 9.62
N SER A 276 14.35 14.99 9.32
CA SER A 276 15.20 15.12 8.12
C SER A 276 14.47 14.80 6.81
N GLY A 277 13.21 15.23 6.71
CA GLY A 277 12.37 15.03 5.52
C GLY A 277 11.93 13.59 5.29
N ARG A 278 11.99 12.72 6.31
CA ARG A 278 11.51 11.34 6.27
C ARG A 278 10.66 11.01 7.50
N GLY A 279 9.80 10.02 7.36
CA GLY A 279 9.03 9.44 8.45
C GLY A 279 8.96 7.93 8.32
N VAL A 280 9.00 7.24 9.45
CA VAL A 280 8.76 5.80 9.53
C VAL A 280 7.35 5.55 10.08
N VAL A 281 6.68 4.56 9.54
CA VAL A 281 5.38 4.07 10.01
C VAL A 281 5.47 2.58 10.31
N HIS A 282 4.86 2.18 11.42
CA HIS A 282 4.67 0.78 11.79
C HIS A 282 3.19 0.47 11.70
N GLY A 283 2.87 -0.73 11.24
CA GLY A 283 1.50 -1.16 11.06
C GLY A 283 1.26 -2.62 11.40
N ARG A 284 0.01 -2.88 11.79
CA ARG A 284 -0.51 -4.21 12.17
C ARG A 284 -1.89 -4.37 11.55
N MET A 285 -2.14 -5.48 10.87
CA MET A 285 -3.43 -5.81 10.30
C MET A 285 -4.07 -6.96 11.06
N TYR A 286 -5.29 -6.75 11.55
CA TYR A 286 -6.08 -7.74 12.27
C TYR A 286 -7.31 -8.13 11.45
N THR A 287 -7.77 -9.37 11.57
CA THR A 287 -9.13 -9.73 11.14
C THR A 287 -10.16 -8.99 11.99
N HIS A 288 -11.41 -8.92 11.53
CA HIS A 288 -12.53 -8.39 12.33
C HIS A 288 -12.74 -9.16 13.65
N THR A 289 -12.28 -10.42 13.72
CA THR A 289 -12.27 -11.25 14.93
C THR A 289 -11.06 -11.04 15.85
N GLY A 290 -10.11 -10.18 15.46
CA GLY A 290 -8.97 -9.79 16.29
C GLY A 290 -7.69 -10.61 16.13
N VAL A 291 -7.58 -11.46 15.10
CA VAL A 291 -6.37 -12.23 14.79
C VAL A 291 -5.36 -11.35 14.04
N LEU A 292 -4.12 -11.25 14.52
CA LEU A 292 -3.06 -10.44 13.88
C LEU A 292 -2.43 -11.20 12.70
N VAL A 293 -2.85 -10.88 11.48
CA VAL A 293 -2.44 -11.62 10.28
C VAL A 293 -1.14 -11.10 9.66
N ALA A 294 -0.83 -9.82 9.85
CA ALA A 294 0.37 -9.20 9.28
C ALA A 294 0.94 -8.04 10.13
N VAL A 295 2.27 -7.92 10.12
CA VAL A 295 3.03 -6.83 10.73
C VAL A 295 3.95 -6.20 9.69
N MET A 296 4.08 -4.88 9.71
CA MET A 296 4.67 -4.18 8.59
C MET A 296 5.29 -2.83 8.98
N THR A 297 6.28 -2.41 8.17
CA THR A 297 7.03 -1.17 8.34
C THR A 297 7.33 -0.52 7.00
N GLN A 298 7.40 0.80 6.98
CA GLN A 298 7.73 1.61 5.81
C GLN A 298 8.36 2.92 6.26
N GLU A 299 9.48 3.29 5.66
CA GLU A 299 10.01 4.64 5.64
C GLU A 299 9.62 5.31 4.32
N GLY A 300 9.36 6.61 4.40
CA GLY A 300 9.10 7.43 3.23
C GLY A 300 9.60 8.83 3.39
N VAL A 301 9.74 9.52 2.26
CA VAL A 301 9.92 10.96 2.21
C VAL A 301 8.66 11.62 2.74
N VAL A 302 8.80 12.47 3.75
CA VAL A 302 7.73 13.27 4.34
C VAL A 302 8.28 14.67 4.52
N ARG A 303 7.98 15.56 3.57
CA ARG A 303 8.52 16.93 3.55
C ARG A 303 7.42 17.96 3.68
N ALA A 304 7.64 18.91 4.58
CA ALA A 304 6.87 20.15 4.63
C ALA A 304 7.31 21.11 3.51
N ASP A 305 6.46 22.06 3.13
CA ASP A 305 6.81 23.16 2.21
C ASP A 305 7.57 24.26 2.95
N ILE A 306 8.76 23.90 3.45
CA ILE A 306 9.65 24.79 4.20
C ILE A 306 10.99 24.80 3.48
N ARG A 307 11.48 26.01 3.16
CA ARG A 307 12.81 26.19 2.58
C ARG A 307 13.86 26.29 3.69
N ASP A 308 15.06 25.82 3.39
CA ASP A 308 16.20 26.08 4.27
C ASP A 308 16.43 27.60 4.34
N PRO A 309 16.46 28.22 5.54
CA PRO A 309 16.71 29.64 5.69
C PRO A 309 17.98 30.12 4.97
N SER A 310 19.01 29.27 4.89
CA SER A 310 20.30 29.57 4.25
C SER A 310 20.27 29.54 2.71
N THR A 311 19.23 28.96 2.11
CA THR A 311 19.10 28.82 0.63
C THR A 311 17.97 29.67 0.05
N SER A 312 17.49 30.67 0.79
CA SER A 312 16.44 31.61 0.36
C SER A 312 16.93 32.53 -0.79
N GLY A 313 17.11 31.95 -1.98
CA GLY A 313 17.61 32.61 -3.19
C GLY A 313 17.94 31.66 -4.34
N GLU A 314 18.22 30.38 -4.07
CA GLU A 314 18.58 29.40 -5.10
C GLU A 314 17.38 28.50 -5.47
N LYS A 315 17.12 28.36 -6.78
CA LYS A 315 16.10 27.44 -7.29
C LYS A 315 16.53 26.01 -6.98
N ALA A 316 15.70 25.27 -6.22
CA ALA A 316 15.92 23.85 -5.96
C ALA A 316 16.00 23.05 -7.29
N LYS A 317 17.10 22.34 -7.50
CA LYS A 317 17.20 21.31 -8.55
C LYS A 317 16.57 20.02 -8.02
N LEU A 318 15.69 19.44 -8.84
CA LEU A 318 14.92 18.21 -8.62
C LEU A 318 15.82 17.00 -8.32
#